data_AF-A0A7W0MIQ5-F1
#
_entry.id   AF-A0A7W0MIQ5-F1
#
_cell.length_a   1.000
_cell.length_b   1.000
_cell.length_c   1.000
_cell.angle_alpha   90.00
_cell.angle_beta   90.00
_cell.angle_gamma   90.00
#
_symmetry.space_group_name_H-M   'P 1'
#
loop_
_entity.id
_entity.type
_entity.pdbx_description
1 polymer ?
#
loop_
_entity_poly.entity_id
_entity_poly.type
_entity_poly.pdbx_seq_one_letter_code
_entity_poly.pdbx_strand_id
1 'polypeptide(L)'
;MKHKPFYLVLFLVLILSSDLACGQGSLGAMPKKARTLDDYKHRTLIEIAAAGSDVVSPRDREDKDTTVVSGDILPSRVRVTYKGFVRPLPQSKKDVILRWARQYAGDPAHYTVPYETEMLFIEDGVDHWLTVKKSSLPHFKEELKEGEAVDLYVIRLGGIKSSDKWGWVLLVETFVKPK
;
A
#
# COMPACT_ATOMS: atom_id res chain seq x y z
N MET A 1 -1.30 83.44 3.08
CA MET A 1 -0.16 84.22 2.53
C MET A 1 1.02 83.28 2.29
N LYS A 2 1.65 83.44 1.12
CA LYS A 2 2.94 82.90 0.66
C LYS A 2 2.97 81.50 0.03
N HIS A 3 3.17 81.54 -1.29
CA HIS A 3 3.47 80.50 -2.26
C HIS A 3 4.93 79.98 -2.15
N LYS A 4 5.10 78.67 -2.49
CA LYS A 4 6.08 77.96 -3.40
C LYS A 4 7.49 78.57 -3.63
N PRO A 5 8.55 77.84 -4.09
CA PRO A 5 8.57 76.59 -4.90
C PRO A 5 9.75 75.59 -4.66
N PHE A 6 9.91 74.61 -5.58
CA PHE A 6 11.20 73.98 -6.03
C PHE A 6 11.76 72.82 -5.16
N TYR A 7 12.27 71.65 -5.60
CA TYR A 7 12.62 70.98 -6.88
C TYR A 7 12.66 69.45 -6.60
N LEU A 8 11.99 68.59 -7.40
CA LEU A 8 12.59 67.69 -8.40
C LEU A 8 13.91 66.99 -8.00
N VAL A 9 13.85 65.71 -7.59
CA VAL A 9 14.69 64.63 -8.16
C VAL A 9 13.90 63.31 -8.10
N LEU A 10 13.73 62.72 -9.27
CA LEU A 10 13.24 61.37 -9.53
C LEU A 10 14.39 60.38 -9.27
N PHE A 11 14.23 59.41 -8.36
CA PHE A 11 15.04 58.19 -8.38
C PHE A 11 14.14 56.97 -8.18
N LEU A 12 13.76 56.41 -9.34
CA LEU A 12 13.20 55.09 -9.48
C LEU A 12 14.35 54.10 -9.30
N VAL A 13 14.45 53.44 -8.14
CA VAL A 13 15.36 52.32 -7.93
C VAL A 13 14.52 51.05 -7.87
N LEU A 14 14.41 50.39 -9.02
CA LEU A 14 13.97 49.01 -9.16
C LEU A 14 15.03 48.10 -8.54
N ILE A 15 14.85 47.71 -7.28
CA ILE A 15 15.54 46.55 -6.73
C ILE A 15 14.66 45.33 -7.01
N LEU A 16 14.97 44.66 -8.12
CA LEU A 16 14.59 43.28 -8.38
C LEU A 16 15.40 42.40 -7.39
N SER A 17 14.92 42.26 -6.17
CA SER A 17 15.33 41.17 -5.30
C SER A 17 14.62 39.91 -5.78
N SER A 18 15.32 39.19 -6.65
CA SER A 18 15.00 37.81 -7.00
C SER A 18 15.22 36.92 -5.78
N ASP A 19 14.15 36.72 -5.00
CA ASP A 19 14.08 35.60 -4.06
C ASP A 19 13.91 34.31 -4.87
N LEU A 20 15.06 33.70 -5.11
CA LEU A 20 15.23 32.35 -5.63
C LEU A 20 14.94 31.35 -4.51
N ALA A 21 13.98 30.46 -4.78
CA ALA A 21 13.85 29.10 -4.25
C ALA A 21 13.52 28.96 -2.73
N CYS A 22 12.68 28.02 -2.30
CA CYS A 22 12.16 26.82 -2.93
C CYS A 22 10.63 26.82 -2.84
N GLY A 23 9.96 26.70 -3.98
CA GLY A 23 8.64 26.10 -3.97
C GLY A 23 8.78 24.70 -3.38
N GLN A 24 8.34 24.53 -2.13
CA GLN A 24 7.91 23.22 -1.67
C GLN A 24 6.68 22.89 -2.51
N GLY A 25 6.92 22.33 -3.70
CA GLY A 25 5.94 21.49 -4.33
C GLY A 25 5.68 20.38 -3.33
N SER A 26 4.60 20.55 -2.55
CA SER A 26 3.82 19.42 -2.10
C SER A 26 3.71 18.53 -3.33
N LEU A 27 4.38 17.38 -3.31
CA LEU A 27 4.08 16.28 -4.22
C LEU A 27 2.64 15.91 -3.91
N GLY A 28 1.71 16.69 -4.47
CA GLY A 28 0.29 16.40 -4.46
C GLY A 28 0.13 14.98 -4.97
N ALA A 29 -0.84 14.26 -4.41
CA ALA A 29 -1.15 12.91 -4.81
C ALA A 29 -1.24 12.84 -6.35
N MET A 30 -0.19 12.30 -6.97
CA MET A 30 -0.21 12.00 -8.40
C MET A 30 -1.44 11.14 -8.64
N PRO A 31 -2.28 11.42 -9.66
CA PRO A 31 -3.41 10.56 -9.97
C PRO A 31 -2.85 9.16 -10.24
N LYS A 32 -3.07 8.24 -9.29
CA LYS A 32 -2.61 6.87 -9.42
C LYS A 32 -3.44 6.24 -10.53
N LYS A 33 -2.82 5.97 -11.68
CA LYS A 33 -3.42 5.15 -12.74
C LYS A 33 -3.97 3.88 -12.09
N ALA A 34 -5.23 3.54 -12.37
CA ALA A 34 -5.80 2.28 -11.95
C ALA A 34 -4.96 1.12 -12.52
N ARG A 35 -4.58 0.16 -11.67
CA ARG A 35 -3.78 -0.99 -12.10
C ARG A 35 -4.58 -1.86 -13.05
N THR A 36 -3.92 -2.39 -14.08
CA THR A 36 -4.46 -3.47 -14.92
C THR A 36 -3.88 -4.81 -14.48
N LEU A 37 -4.42 -5.92 -14.97
CA LEU A 37 -3.92 -7.25 -14.63
C LEU A 37 -2.47 -7.48 -15.08
N ASP A 38 -2.02 -6.79 -16.13
CA ASP A 38 -0.66 -6.86 -16.66
C ASP A 38 0.39 -6.22 -15.72
N ASP A 39 -0.04 -5.37 -14.78
CA ASP A 39 0.86 -4.76 -13.80
C ASP A 39 1.34 -5.77 -12.74
N TYR A 40 0.73 -6.96 -12.66
CA TYR A 40 1.03 -7.98 -11.65
C TYR A 40 1.98 -9.04 -12.19
N LYS A 41 3.16 -9.13 -11.60
CA LYS A 41 4.18 -10.12 -11.98
C LYS A 41 3.91 -11.46 -11.29
N HIS A 42 4.13 -12.55 -12.02
CA HIS A 42 4.09 -13.88 -11.44
C HIS A 42 5.09 -14.02 -10.30
N ARG A 43 4.61 -14.49 -9.14
CA ARG A 43 5.42 -14.83 -7.97
C ARG A 43 4.76 -15.95 -7.16
N THR A 44 5.51 -16.53 -6.24
CA THR A 44 4.96 -17.27 -5.10
C THR A 44 4.78 -16.34 -3.88
N LEU A 45 3.95 -16.74 -2.92
CA LEU A 45 3.82 -16.04 -1.63
C LEU A 45 5.16 -16.06 -0.86
N ILE A 46 5.94 -17.13 -0.99
CA ILE A 46 7.29 -17.21 -0.40
C ILE A 46 8.23 -16.18 -1.02
N GLU A 47 8.20 -15.99 -2.34
CA GLU A 47 9.02 -14.96 -3.01
C GLU A 47 8.63 -13.55 -2.59
N ILE A 48 7.33 -13.27 -2.44
CA ILE A 48 6.84 -11.99 -1.92
C ILE A 48 7.35 -11.76 -0.49
N ALA A 49 7.39 -12.81 0.33
CA ALA A 49 7.88 -12.74 1.69
C ALA A 49 9.40 -12.52 1.76
N ALA A 50 10.17 -13.19 0.91
CA ALA A 50 11.63 -13.04 0.82
C ALA A 50 12.00 -11.63 0.31
N ALA A 51 11.23 -11.10 -0.65
CA ALA A 51 11.43 -9.77 -1.18
C ALA A 51 11.35 -8.71 -0.07
N GLY A 52 10.57 -8.93 1.01
CA GLY A 52 10.31 -7.98 2.09
C GLY A 52 11.51 -7.48 2.90
N SER A 53 12.67 -8.11 2.73
CA SER A 53 13.92 -7.61 3.29
C SER A 53 14.30 -6.20 2.80
N ASP A 54 13.76 -5.76 1.67
CA ASP A 54 13.91 -4.43 1.08
C ASP A 54 13.28 -3.30 1.92
N VAL A 55 12.18 -3.58 2.63
CA VAL A 55 11.44 -2.61 3.45
C VAL A 55 11.98 -2.54 4.88
N VAL A 56 12.76 -3.54 5.31
CA VAL A 56 13.17 -3.70 6.72
C VAL A 56 14.52 -3.02 6.96
N SER A 57 14.52 -1.96 7.77
CA SER A 57 15.76 -1.28 8.19
C SER A 57 16.56 -2.11 9.20
N PRO A 58 17.87 -1.86 9.40
CA PRO A 58 18.66 -2.56 10.43
C PRO A 58 18.03 -2.47 11.83
N ARG A 59 17.47 -1.31 12.19
CA ARG A 59 16.77 -1.11 13.46
C ARG A 59 15.56 -2.04 13.61
N ASP A 60 14.76 -2.17 12.56
CA ASP A 60 13.59 -3.06 12.55
C ASP A 60 14.00 -4.55 12.68
N ARG A 61 15.23 -4.90 12.32
CA ARG A 61 15.76 -6.27 12.48
C ARG A 61 16.12 -6.58 13.93
N GLU A 62 16.54 -5.58 14.70
CA GLU A 62 16.90 -5.74 16.11
C GLU A 62 15.65 -5.77 17.00
N ASP A 63 14.62 -5.00 16.65
CA ASP A 63 13.35 -4.97 17.38
C ASP A 63 12.61 -6.32 17.24
N LYS A 64 12.20 -6.93 18.36
CA LYS A 64 11.52 -8.25 18.35
C LYS A 64 10.08 -8.17 17.88
N ASP A 65 9.42 -7.05 18.17
CA ASP A 65 8.04 -6.76 17.79
C ASP A 65 7.99 -5.37 17.14
N THR A 66 7.78 -5.33 15.82
CA THR A 66 7.73 -4.08 15.06
C THR A 66 6.80 -4.20 13.86
N THR A 67 6.36 -3.06 13.32
CA THR A 67 5.60 -2.99 12.08
C THR A 67 6.23 -2.03 11.09
N VAL A 68 6.27 -2.44 9.82
CA VAL A 68 6.81 -1.65 8.72
C VAL A 68 5.76 -1.49 7.62
N VAL A 69 5.80 -0.38 6.91
CA VAL A 69 4.94 -0.08 5.76
C VAL A 69 5.79 0.39 4.58
N SER A 70 5.44 -0.03 3.37
CA SER A 70 6.21 0.29 2.15
C SER A 70 5.40 1.07 1.13
N GLY A 71 6.04 2.04 0.47
CA GLY A 71 5.48 2.65 -0.74
C GLY A 71 5.56 1.72 -1.96
N ASP A 72 6.53 0.80 -2.00
CA ASP A 72 6.59 -0.27 -2.99
C ASP A 72 5.66 -1.42 -2.59
N ILE A 73 4.53 -1.45 -3.28
CA ILE A 73 3.41 -2.36 -3.03
C ILE A 73 3.56 -3.72 -3.71
N LEU A 74 4.64 -3.96 -4.46
CA LEU A 74 4.98 -5.24 -5.09
C LEU A 74 3.78 -6.01 -5.70
N PRO A 75 3.11 -5.48 -6.75
CA PRO A 75 1.96 -6.14 -7.36
C PRO A 75 2.36 -7.52 -7.91
N SER A 76 1.65 -8.55 -7.47
CA SER A 76 1.99 -9.94 -7.74
C SER A 76 0.77 -10.78 -8.10
N ARG A 77 0.94 -11.66 -9.09
CA ARG A 77 -0.01 -12.71 -9.43
C ARG A 77 0.48 -14.03 -8.85
N VAL A 78 -0.26 -14.58 -7.90
CA VAL A 78 0.08 -15.83 -7.21
C VAL A 78 -0.96 -16.89 -7.52
N ARG A 79 -0.53 -18.14 -7.70
CA ARG A 79 -1.43 -19.27 -7.91
C ARG A 79 -1.54 -20.06 -6.64
N VAL A 80 -2.75 -20.20 -6.12
CA VAL A 80 -3.02 -20.88 -4.85
C VAL A 80 -4.22 -21.80 -4.97
N THR A 81 -4.38 -22.68 -3.99
CA THR A 81 -5.56 -23.54 -3.83
C THR A 81 -6.55 -22.89 -2.88
N TYR A 82 -7.80 -22.74 -3.30
CA TYR A 82 -8.88 -22.18 -2.50
C TYR A 82 -9.35 -23.16 -1.42
N LYS A 83 -9.42 -22.70 -0.16
CA LYS A 83 -9.96 -23.49 0.97
C LYS A 83 -11.29 -22.99 1.52
N GLY A 84 -11.67 -21.74 1.26
CA GLY A 84 -12.98 -21.18 1.64
C GLY A 84 -13.18 -20.85 3.12
N PHE A 85 -12.24 -21.18 4.01
CA PHE A 85 -12.29 -20.74 5.40
C PHE A 85 -12.05 -19.24 5.50
N VAL A 86 -12.83 -18.58 6.37
CA VAL A 86 -12.74 -17.14 6.61
C VAL A 86 -12.61 -16.86 8.09
N ARG A 87 -11.92 -15.76 8.44
CA ARG A 87 -11.82 -15.28 9.83
C ARG A 87 -11.74 -13.75 9.88
N PRO A 88 -12.07 -13.12 11.02
CA PRO A 88 -11.87 -11.69 11.20
C PRO A 88 -10.40 -11.29 11.01
N LEU A 89 -10.15 -10.13 10.39
CA LEU A 89 -8.80 -9.60 10.23
C LEU A 89 -8.22 -9.22 11.61
N PRO A 90 -7.03 -9.73 12.00
CA PRO A 90 -6.38 -9.37 13.26
C PRO A 90 -6.08 -7.87 13.36
N GLN A 91 -6.13 -7.32 14.57
CA GLN A 91 -5.93 -5.89 14.80
C GLN A 91 -4.57 -5.39 14.29
N SER A 92 -3.50 -6.15 14.50
CA SER A 92 -2.16 -5.80 14.03
C SER A 92 -2.08 -5.60 12.51
N LYS A 93 -2.82 -6.39 11.71
CA LYS A 93 -2.92 -6.18 10.25
C LYS A 93 -3.76 -4.96 9.90
N LYS A 94 -4.86 -4.71 10.63
CA LYS A 94 -5.65 -3.47 10.46
C LYS A 94 -4.79 -2.23 10.68
N ASP A 95 -3.93 -2.25 11.69
CA ASP A 95 -3.04 -1.12 12.00
C ASP A 95 -2.01 -0.88 10.89
N VAL A 96 -1.45 -1.95 10.31
CA VAL A 96 -0.54 -1.85 9.14
C VAL A 96 -1.28 -1.25 7.93
N ILE A 97 -2.49 -1.73 7.61
CA ILE A 97 -3.28 -1.22 6.49
C ILE A 97 -3.60 0.27 6.71
N LEU A 98 -4.03 0.64 7.91
CA LEU A 98 -4.34 2.03 8.26
C LEU A 98 -3.11 2.94 8.14
N ARG A 99 -1.96 2.51 8.68
CA ARG A 99 -0.70 3.26 8.60
C ARG A 99 -0.25 3.42 7.15
N TRP A 100 -0.27 2.34 6.38
CA TRP A 100 0.08 2.38 4.96
C TRP A 100 -0.84 3.33 4.18
N ALA A 101 -2.15 3.26 4.40
CA ALA A 101 -3.11 4.07 3.68
C ALA A 101 -2.97 5.56 4.00
N ARG A 102 -2.72 5.90 5.27
CA ARG A 102 -2.40 7.29 5.69
C ARG A 102 -1.11 7.80 5.05
N GLN A 103 -0.07 6.98 4.99
CA GLN A 103 1.25 7.40 4.54
C GLN A 103 1.40 7.45 3.02
N TYR A 104 0.80 6.51 2.29
CA TYR A 104 1.05 6.33 0.86
C TYR A 104 -0.19 6.43 -0.02
N ALA A 105 -1.40 6.30 0.51
CA ALA A 105 -2.62 6.29 -0.29
C ALA A 105 -3.45 7.56 -0.21
N GLY A 106 -3.44 8.25 0.93
CA GLY A 106 -4.22 9.48 1.14
C GLY A 106 -5.72 9.27 1.35
N ASP A 107 -6.21 8.03 1.26
CA ASP A 107 -7.61 7.65 1.51
C ASP A 107 -7.69 6.41 2.40
N PRO A 108 -7.60 6.56 3.73
CA PRO A 108 -7.63 5.44 4.65
C PRO A 108 -8.90 4.59 4.56
N ALA A 109 -10.06 5.22 4.39
CA ALA A 109 -11.35 4.52 4.40
C ALA A 109 -11.46 3.54 3.24
N HIS A 110 -10.93 3.88 2.06
CA HIS A 110 -10.88 2.99 0.90
C HIS A 110 -10.17 1.66 1.18
N TYR A 111 -9.14 1.66 2.05
CA TYR A 111 -8.34 0.47 2.34
C TYR A 111 -8.72 -0.22 3.65
N THR A 112 -9.33 0.47 4.61
CA THR A 112 -9.67 -0.15 5.91
C THR A 112 -11.09 -0.69 5.96
N VAL A 113 -12.07 0.01 5.38
CA VAL A 113 -13.49 -0.39 5.47
C VAL A 113 -13.79 -1.68 4.70
N PRO A 114 -13.28 -1.89 3.47
CA PRO A 114 -13.60 -3.11 2.73
C PRO A 114 -12.85 -4.36 3.25
N TYR A 115 -11.71 -4.17 3.91
CA TYR A 115 -10.77 -5.24 4.26
C TYR A 115 -10.82 -5.57 5.75
N GLU A 116 -11.88 -6.27 6.15
CA GLU A 116 -12.11 -6.69 7.54
C GLU A 116 -11.95 -8.20 7.76
N THR A 117 -11.59 -8.94 6.71
CA THR A 117 -11.62 -10.41 6.69
C THR A 117 -10.35 -10.98 6.08
N GLU A 118 -9.94 -12.13 6.60
CA GLU A 118 -8.95 -13.00 5.96
C GLU A 118 -9.62 -14.27 5.44
N MET A 119 -9.05 -14.80 4.38
CA MET A 119 -9.45 -16.08 3.78
C MET A 119 -8.24 -17.00 3.68
N LEU A 120 -8.46 -18.29 3.90
CA LEU A 120 -7.43 -19.32 3.82
C LEU A 120 -7.23 -19.81 2.39
N PHE A 121 -5.96 -19.84 1.98
CA PHE A 121 -5.47 -20.42 0.75
C PHE A 121 -4.28 -21.33 1.04
N ILE A 122 -3.96 -22.23 0.11
CA ILE A 122 -2.77 -23.08 0.19
C ILE A 122 -1.86 -22.82 -1.00
N GLU A 123 -0.57 -22.65 -0.76
CA GLU A 123 0.48 -22.63 -1.79
C GLU A 123 1.53 -23.66 -1.39
N ASP A 124 1.86 -24.61 -2.27
CA ASP A 124 2.85 -25.67 -2.00
C ASP A 124 2.65 -26.43 -0.67
N GLY A 125 1.40 -26.66 -0.28
CA GLY A 125 1.04 -27.35 0.97
C GLY A 125 1.13 -26.49 2.24
N VAL A 126 1.43 -25.20 2.11
CA VAL A 126 1.51 -24.24 3.22
C VAL A 126 0.23 -23.40 3.28
N ASP A 127 -0.31 -23.25 4.49
CA ASP A 127 -1.49 -22.44 4.77
C ASP A 127 -1.17 -20.94 4.79
N HIS A 128 -1.95 -20.15 4.05
CA HIS A 128 -1.81 -18.70 3.97
C HIS A 128 -3.14 -17.98 4.23
N TRP A 129 -3.17 -17.16 5.27
CA TRP A 129 -4.28 -16.25 5.55
C TRP A 129 -4.04 -14.90 4.88
N LEU A 130 -4.79 -14.64 3.81
CA LEU A 130 -4.68 -13.44 3.00
C LEU A 130 -5.86 -12.50 3.25
N THR A 131 -5.58 -11.19 3.27
CA THR A 131 -6.60 -10.18 3.52
C THR A 131 -7.43 -9.94 2.26
N VAL A 132 -8.75 -10.13 2.34
CA VAL A 132 -9.68 -10.03 1.21
C VAL A 132 -10.74 -8.97 1.47
N LYS A 133 -11.31 -8.40 0.40
CA LYS A 133 -12.48 -7.54 0.53
C LYS A 133 -13.68 -8.36 0.98
N LYS A 134 -14.43 -7.86 1.95
CA LYS A 134 -15.67 -8.48 2.42
C LYS A 134 -16.69 -8.67 1.29
N SER A 135 -16.76 -7.70 0.37
CA SER A 135 -17.63 -7.76 -0.81
C SER A 135 -17.23 -8.84 -1.82
N SER A 136 -15.99 -9.34 -1.79
CA SER A 136 -15.53 -10.42 -2.68
C SER A 136 -15.88 -11.82 -2.17
N LEU A 137 -16.25 -11.96 -0.89
CA LEU A 137 -16.52 -13.27 -0.27
C LEU A 137 -17.63 -14.07 -0.98
N PRO A 138 -18.76 -13.48 -1.40
CA PRO A 138 -19.78 -14.22 -2.16
C PRO A 138 -19.24 -14.77 -3.48
N HIS A 139 -18.49 -13.95 -4.23
CA HIS A 139 -17.92 -14.36 -5.52
C HIS A 139 -16.94 -15.54 -5.38
N PHE A 140 -16.09 -15.54 -4.35
CA PHE A 140 -15.23 -16.71 -4.08
C PHE A 140 -16.05 -17.99 -3.86
N LYS A 141 -17.19 -17.91 -3.15
CA LYS A 141 -18.04 -19.07 -2.86
C LYS A 141 -18.88 -19.54 -4.04
N GLU A 142 -19.32 -18.60 -4.87
CA GLU A 142 -20.14 -18.88 -6.05
C GLU A 142 -19.29 -19.44 -7.20
N GLU A 143 -18.09 -18.90 -7.37
CA GLU A 143 -17.24 -19.22 -8.51
C GLU A 143 -16.29 -20.38 -8.23
N LEU A 144 -15.82 -20.57 -6.99
CA LEU A 144 -14.81 -21.59 -6.66
C LEU A 144 -15.36 -22.68 -5.75
N LYS A 145 -14.89 -23.90 -5.98
CA LYS A 145 -15.02 -25.03 -5.05
C LYS A 145 -13.74 -25.21 -4.25
N GLU A 146 -13.87 -25.68 -3.01
CA GLU A 146 -12.71 -26.05 -2.20
C GLU A 146 -11.80 -27.02 -2.97
N GLY A 147 -10.49 -26.75 -2.96
CA GLY A 147 -9.50 -27.53 -3.69
C GLY A 147 -9.21 -27.04 -5.11
N GLU A 148 -9.99 -26.10 -5.65
CA GLU A 148 -9.71 -25.50 -6.95
C GLU A 148 -8.55 -24.51 -6.88
N ALA A 149 -7.73 -24.50 -7.94
CA ALA A 149 -6.69 -23.51 -8.12
C ALA A 149 -7.29 -22.16 -8.55
N VAL A 150 -6.69 -21.07 -8.08
CA VAL A 150 -7.08 -19.69 -8.39
C VAL A 150 -5.85 -18.81 -8.50
N ASP A 151 -5.85 -17.90 -9.49
CA ASP A 151 -4.84 -16.85 -9.59
C ASP A 151 -5.33 -15.63 -8.78
N LEU A 152 -4.63 -15.29 -7.71
CA LEU A 152 -4.88 -14.10 -6.90
C LEU A 152 -3.97 -12.95 -7.33
N TYR A 153 -4.55 -11.76 -7.38
CA TYR A 153 -3.84 -10.51 -7.68
C TYR A 153 -3.67 -9.75 -6.37
N VAL A 154 -2.43 -9.73 -5.87
CA VAL A 154 -2.12 -9.24 -4.52
C VAL A 154 -1.14 -8.07 -4.53
N ILE A 155 -1.25 -7.23 -3.50
CA ILE A 155 -0.28 -6.17 -3.19
C ILE A 155 0.20 -6.31 -1.75
N ARG A 156 1.48 -5.97 -1.51
CA ARG A 156 2.15 -6.00 -0.21
C ARG A 156 2.17 -4.62 0.40
N LEU A 157 1.50 -4.43 1.54
CA LEU A 157 1.45 -3.11 2.18
C LEU A 157 2.56 -2.90 3.21
N GLY A 158 3.07 -3.99 3.78
CA GLY A 158 3.99 -3.93 4.89
C GLY A 158 4.13 -5.28 5.57
N GLY A 159 4.78 -5.28 6.74
CA GLY A 159 5.08 -6.47 7.51
C GLY A 159 4.92 -6.25 9.00
N ILE A 160 4.60 -7.33 9.70
CA ILE A 160 4.55 -7.40 11.15
C ILE A 160 5.63 -8.38 11.57
N LYS A 161 6.57 -7.94 12.38
CA LYS A 161 7.54 -8.80 13.02
C LYS A 161 7.01 -9.18 14.40
N SER A 162 7.00 -10.48 14.70
CA SER A 162 6.81 -10.94 16.07
C SER A 162 7.67 -12.17 16.33
N SER A 163 8.37 -12.16 17.46
CA SER A 163 9.30 -13.24 17.84
C SER A 163 10.25 -13.64 16.70
N ASP A 164 10.83 -12.64 16.04
CA ASP A 164 11.76 -12.78 14.90
C ASP A 164 11.19 -13.37 13.61
N LYS A 165 9.86 -13.52 13.52
CA LYS A 165 9.17 -13.94 12.30
C LYS A 165 8.42 -12.79 11.67
N TRP A 166 8.60 -12.62 10.36
CA TRP A 166 7.84 -11.65 9.57
C TRP A 166 6.55 -12.26 9.02
N GLY A 167 5.43 -11.64 9.34
CA GLY A 167 4.15 -11.84 8.69
C GLY A 167 3.84 -10.67 7.77
N TRP A 168 3.90 -10.88 6.46
CA TRP A 168 3.59 -9.85 5.47
C TRP A 168 2.09 -9.63 5.36
N VAL A 169 1.69 -8.36 5.23
CA VAL A 169 0.30 -7.95 5.07
C VAL A 169 0.02 -7.78 3.58
N LEU A 170 -0.64 -8.79 3.01
CA LEU A 170 -1.00 -8.87 1.60
C LEU A 170 -2.50 -8.63 1.42
N LEU A 171 -2.88 -7.67 0.58
CA LEU A 171 -4.25 -7.45 0.16
C LEU A 171 -4.52 -8.14 -1.17
N VAL A 172 -5.60 -8.91 -1.24
CA VAL A 172 -6.13 -9.47 -2.48
C VAL A 172 -7.03 -8.42 -3.13
N GLU A 173 -6.63 -7.92 -4.30
CA GLU A 173 -7.37 -6.91 -5.04
C GLU A 173 -8.43 -7.52 -5.96
N THR A 174 -8.12 -8.67 -6.57
CA THR A 174 -9.04 -9.48 -7.39
C THR A 174 -8.55 -10.93 -7.50
N PHE A 175 -9.37 -11.81 -8.07
CA PHE A 175 -9.04 -13.21 -8.36
C PHE A 175 -9.57 -13.62 -9.74
N VAL A 176 -8.93 -14.60 -10.37
CA VAL A 176 -9.34 -15.16 -11.66
C VAL A 176 -9.11 -16.67 -11.65
N LYS A 177 -10.01 -17.46 -12.23
CA LYS A 177 -9.75 -18.88 -12.47
C LYS A 177 -8.55 -19.04 -13.42
N PRO A 178 -7.62 -19.97 -13.13
CA PRO A 178 -6.51 -20.24 -14.03
C PRO A 178 -7.07 -20.65 -15.40
N LYS A 179 -6.45 -20.12 -16.47
CA LYS A 179 -6.71 -20.56 -17.84
C LYS A 179 -6.10 -21.93 -18.09
#